data_AF-A0A845XNX3-F1
#
_entry.id   AF-A0A845XNX3-F1
#
_cell.length_a   1.000
_cell.length_b   1.000
_cell.length_c   1.000
_cell.angle_alpha   90.00
_cell.angle_beta   90.00
_cell.angle_gamma   90.00
#
_symmetry.space_group_name_H-M   'P 1'
#
loop_
_entity.id
_entity.type
_entity.pdbx_description
1 polymer ?
#
loop_
_entity_poly.entity_id
_entity_poly.type
_entity_poly.pdbx_seq_one_letter_code
_entity_poly.pdbx_strand_id
1 'polypeptide(L)'
;VLMEHLLKRQYVDSEPDYRGWENTIDEQREQINLLLSESPSLNPYLESVFSDCYRYPLKKVKRNYPSVSFPQNCPFTSDILDQD
;
A
#
# COMPACT_ATOMS: atom_id res chain seq x y z
N VAL A 1 -4.23 2.23 -4.12
CA VAL A 1 -4.89 0.95 -3.80
C VAL A 1 -3.96 0.05 -2.98
N LEU A 2 -2.70 -0.12 -3.39
CA LEU A 2 -1.68 -0.89 -2.67
C LEU A 2 -1.62 -0.61 -1.15
N MET A 3 -1.30 0.62 -0.75
CA MET A 3 -1.19 1.01 0.67
C MET A 3 -2.45 0.76 1.49
N GLU A 4 -3.64 0.85 0.88
CA GLU A 4 -4.89 0.56 1.58
C GLU A 4 -4.97 -0.93 1.95
N HIS A 5 -4.58 -1.81 1.04
CA HIS A 5 -4.63 -3.25 1.27
C HIS A 5 -3.48 -3.72 2.16
N LEU A 6 -2.31 -3.10 2.08
CA LEU A 6 -1.23 -3.32 3.05
C LEU A 6 -1.67 -2.96 4.47
N LEU A 7 -2.32 -1.81 4.66
CA LEU A 7 -2.85 -1.42 5.97
C LEU A 7 -3.91 -2.39 6.48
N LYS A 8 -4.84 -2.82 5.61
CA LYS A 8 -5.83 -3.84 6.00
C LYS A 8 -5.14 -5.12 6.42
N ARG A 9 -4.23 -5.63 5.59
CA ARG A 9 -3.58 -6.92 5.81
C ARG A 9 -2.72 -6.97 7.08
N GLN A 10 -2.10 -5.85 7.44
CA GLN A 10 -1.20 -5.77 8.59
C GLN A 10 -1.92 -5.44 9.91
N TYR A 11 -3.04 -4.72 9.87
CA TYR A 11 -3.66 -4.18 11.10
C TYR A 11 -5.11 -4.62 11.34
N VAL A 12 -5.80 -5.13 10.33
CA VAL A 12 -7.20 -5.59 10.45
C VAL A 12 -7.21 -7.10 10.57
N ASP A 13 -7.79 -7.62 11.65
CA ASP A 13 -7.99 -9.04 11.83
C ASP A 13 -9.23 -9.52 11.07
N SER A 14 -9.02 -10.09 9.88
CA SER A 14 -10.09 -10.64 9.02
C SER A 14 -9.55 -11.76 8.13
N GLU A 15 -9.39 -12.95 8.72
CA GLU A 15 -8.92 -14.15 8.00
C GLU A 15 -9.63 -14.41 6.66
N PRO A 16 -10.96 -14.27 6.53
CA PRO A 16 -11.65 -14.51 5.26
C PRO A 16 -11.23 -13.55 4.15
N ASP A 17 -10.78 -12.34 4.49
CA ASP A 17 -10.44 -11.30 3.51
C ASP A 17 -8.96 -11.31 3.10
N TYR A 18 -8.08 -11.94 3.89
CA TYR A 18 -6.62 -11.88 3.69
C TYR A 18 -6.21 -12.26 2.27
N ARG A 19 -6.74 -13.36 1.74
CA ARG A 19 -6.42 -13.82 0.39
C ARG A 19 -6.79 -12.79 -0.68
N GLY A 20 -7.94 -12.14 -0.53
CA GLY A 20 -8.39 -11.10 -1.48
C GLY A 20 -7.51 -9.85 -1.42
N TRP A 21 -7.07 -9.48 -0.21
CA TRP A 21 -6.17 -8.36 -0.02
C TRP A 21 -4.76 -8.64 -0.53
N GLU A 22 -4.22 -9.83 -0.30
CA GLU A 22 -2.93 -10.29 -0.82
C GLU A 22 -2.93 -10.30 -2.35
N ASN A 23 -3.95 -10.88 -2.99
CA ASN A 23 -4.08 -10.82 -4.45
C ASN A 23 -4.07 -9.38 -4.99
N THR A 24 -4.76 -8.46 -4.29
CA THR A 24 -4.78 -7.04 -4.69
C THR A 24 -3.42 -6.38 -4.47
N ILE A 25 -2.67 -6.76 -3.42
CA ILE A 25 -1.32 -6.27 -3.17
C ILE A 25 -0.40 -6.69 -4.32
N ASP A 26 -0.43 -7.97 -4.69
CA ASP A 26 0.42 -8.52 -5.75
C ASP A 26 0.13 -7.88 -7.11
N GLU A 27 -1.15 -7.78 -7.48
CA GLU A 27 -1.55 -7.13 -8.74
C GLU A 27 -1.11 -5.66 -8.78
N GLN A 28 -1.27 -4.92 -7.68
CA GLN A 28 -0.88 -3.51 -7.65
C GLN A 28 0.63 -3.31 -7.66
N ARG A 29 1.41 -4.22 -7.05
CA ARG A 29 2.88 -4.22 -7.16
C ARG A 29 3.32 -4.42 -8.61
N GLU A 30 2.76 -5.42 -9.27
CA GLU A 30 3.08 -5.72 -10.68
C GLU A 30 2.76 -4.52 -11.59
N GLN A 31 1.56 -3.95 -11.46
CA GLN A 31 1.16 -2.77 -12.25
C GLN A 31 2.08 -1.57 -12.02
N ILE A 32 2.48 -1.29 -10.78
CA ILE A 32 3.40 -0.18 -10.48
C ILE A 32 4.78 -0.46 -11.07
N ASN A 33 5.31 -1.68 -10.90
CA ASN A 33 6.62 -2.05 -11.42
C ASN A 33 6.67 -1.99 -12.95
N LEU A 34 5.60 -2.40 -13.65
CA LEU A 34 5.48 -2.24 -15.10
C LEU A 34 5.61 -0.76 -15.50
N LEU A 35 4.86 0.14 -14.85
CA LEU A 35 4.93 1.58 -15.13
C LEU A 35 6.32 2.18 -14.86
N LEU A 36 6.98 1.75 -13.78
CA LEU A 36 8.34 2.19 -13.45
C LEU A 36 9.37 1.65 -14.44
N SER A 37 9.16 0.45 -14.99
CA SER A 37 10.03 -0.13 -16.02
C SER A 37 9.89 0.61 -17.36
N GLU A 38 8.69 1.05 -17.70
CA GLU A 38 8.42 1.85 -18.91
C GLU A 38 8.95 3.29 -18.78
N SER A 39 9.07 3.80 -17.55
CA SER A 39 9.55 5.16 -17.28
C SER A 39 10.46 5.21 -16.04
N PRO A 40 11.73 4.78 -16.16
CA PRO A 40 12.64 4.69 -15.01
C PRO A 40 12.92 6.04 -14.32
N SER A 41 12.72 7.16 -15.03
CA SER A 41 12.80 8.52 -14.47
C SER A 41 11.72 8.81 -13.42
N LEU A 42 10.69 7.99 -13.31
CA LEU A 42 9.67 8.10 -12.27
C LEU A 42 10.14 7.56 -10.91
N ASN A 43 11.21 6.75 -10.84
CA ASN A 43 11.68 6.19 -9.57
C ASN A 43 12.02 7.29 -8.53
N PRO A 44 12.84 8.32 -8.85
CA PRO A 44 13.12 9.39 -7.88
C PRO A 44 11.88 10.21 -7.50
N TYR A 45 10.94 10.36 -8.43
CA TYR A 45 9.68 11.06 -8.16
C TYR A 45 8.82 10.26 -7.19
N LEU A 46 8.67 8.95 -7.42
CA LEU A 46 7.94 8.05 -6.53
C LEU A 46 8.48 8.13 -5.10
N GLU A 47 9.80 8.03 -4.93
CA GLU A 47 10.46 8.17 -3.62
C GLU A 47 10.10 9.49 -2.94
N SER A 48 10.11 10.59 -3.69
CA SER A 48 9.82 11.93 -3.15
C SER A 48 8.37 12.10 -2.69
N VAL A 49 7.42 11.36 -3.28
CA VAL A 49 5.99 11.47 -2.97
C VAL A 49 5.44 10.31 -2.15
N PHE A 50 6.24 9.26 -1.92
CA PHE A 50 5.78 7.99 -1.34
C PHE A 50 5.07 8.19 0.00
N SER A 51 5.71 8.93 0.92
CA SER A 51 5.13 9.20 2.24
C SER A 51 3.82 9.99 2.16
N ASP A 52 3.66 10.87 1.17
CA ASP A 52 2.44 11.66 0.98
C ASP A 52 1.29 10.81 0.41
N CYS A 53 1.60 9.79 -0.40
CA CYS A 53 0.62 8.83 -0.89
C CYS A 53 -0.10 8.07 0.23
N TYR A 54 0.47 8.01 1.44
CA TYR A 54 -0.10 7.34 2.61
C TYR A 54 -1.37 7.99 3.16
N ARG A 55 -1.52 9.30 3.01
CA ARG A 55 -2.58 10.09 3.69
C ARG A 55 -3.99 9.64 3.31
N TYR A 56 -4.21 9.38 2.03
CA TYR A 56 -5.53 9.01 1.51
C TYR A 56 -5.94 7.57 1.91
N PRO A 57 -5.11 6.54 1.69
CA PRO A 57 -5.34 5.18 2.21
C PRO A 57 -5.61 5.15 3.71
N LEU A 58 -4.80 5.86 4.51
CA LEU A 58 -4.98 5.94 5.97
C LEU A 58 -6.38 6.46 6.34
N LYS A 59 -6.81 7.56 5.72
CA LYS A 59 -8.15 8.13 5.95
C LYS A 59 -9.25 7.14 5.61
N LYS A 60 -9.10 6.39 4.51
CA LYS A 60 -10.08 5.40 4.07
C LYS A 60 -10.17 4.21 5.02
N VAL A 61 -9.05 3.62 5.43
CA VAL A 61 -9.07 2.48 6.36
C VAL A 61 -9.55 2.87 7.75
N LYS A 62 -9.16 4.06 8.27
CA LYS A 62 -9.68 4.57 9.55
C LYS A 62 -11.20 4.73 9.56
N ARG A 63 -11.79 5.13 8.42
CA ARG A 63 -13.25 5.23 8.28
C ARG A 63 -13.94 3.86 8.30
N ASN A 64 -13.33 2.87 7.65
CA ASN A 64 -13.92 1.54 7.49
C ASN A 64 -13.70 0.64 8.72
N TYR A 65 -12.62 0.87 9.47
CA TYR A 65 -12.23 0.08 10.64
C TYR A 65 -11.96 1.02 11.84
N PRO A 66 -13.00 1.67 12.40
CA PRO A 66 -12.85 2.68 13.45
C PRO A 66 -12.30 2.15 14.78
N SER A 67 -12.38 0.83 15.01
CA SER A 67 -11.84 0.15 16.20
C SER A 67 -10.36 -0.25 16.05
N VAL A 68 -9.77 -0.15 14.86
CA VAL A 68 -8.39 -0.55 14.58
C VAL A 68 -7.46 0.65 14.72
N SER A 69 -6.34 0.46 15.42
CA SER A 69 -5.30 1.47 15.54
C SER A 69 -4.35 1.39 14.34
N PHE A 70 -4.37 2.42 13.51
CA PHE A 70 -3.44 2.56 12.37
C PHE A 70 -2.36 3.59 12.69
N PRO A 71 -1.11 3.39 12.21
CA PRO A 71 -0.04 4.33 12.44
C PRO A 71 -0.34 5.68 11.77
N GLN A 72 0.06 6.77 12.43
CA GLN A 72 -0.17 8.12 11.90
C GLN A 72 0.80 8.48 10.78
N ASN A 73 2.03 7.94 10.84
CA ASN A 73 3.06 8.06 9.82
C ASN A 73 3.10 6.78 8.97
N CYS A 74 3.55 6.90 7.71
CA CYS A 74 3.68 5.76 6.83
C CYS A 74 4.69 4.75 7.42
N PRO A 75 4.29 3.49 7.70
CA PRO A 75 5.20 2.47 8.21
C PRO A 75 5.97 1.76 7.08
N PHE A 76 5.67 2.08 5.83
CA PHE A 76 6.21 1.45 4.64
C PHE A 76 7.27 2.33 3.99
N THR A 77 8.21 1.70 3.29
CA THR A 77 9.08 2.38 2.33
C THR A 77 8.79 1.88 0.91
N SER A 78 9.49 2.39 -0.09
CA SER A 78 9.32 1.98 -1.48
C SER A 78 9.65 0.49 -1.71
N ASP A 79 10.40 -0.13 -0.80
CA ASP A 79 10.69 -1.58 -0.73
C ASP A 79 9.44 -2.47 -0.79
N ILE A 80 8.27 -1.93 -0.42
CA ILE A 80 7.01 -2.68 -0.59
C ILE A 80 6.72 -3.04 -2.05
N LEU A 81 7.41 -2.47 -3.03
CA LEU A 81 7.24 -2.81 -4.45
C LEU A 81 8.08 -4.01 -4.87
N ASP A 82 9.07 -4.41 -4.07
CA ASP A 82 9.87 -5.58 -4.32
C ASP A 82 9.00 -6.84 -4.07
N GLN A 83 9.01 -7.77 -5.02
CA GLN A 83 8.44 -9.10 -4.85
C GLN A 83 9.54 -10.00 -4.28
N ASP A 84 9.27 -10.68 -3.16
CA ASP A 84 10.12 -11.77 -2.65
C ASP A 84 10.10 -12.97 -3.62
#